data_AF-A0A075I009-F1
#
_entry.id   AF-A0A075I009-F1
#
_cell.length_a   1.000
_cell.length_b   1.000
_cell.length_c   1.000
_cell.angle_alpha   90.00
_cell.angle_beta   90.00
_cell.angle_gamma   90.00
#
_symmetry.space_group_name_H-M   'P 1'
#
loop_
_entity.id
_entity.type
_entity.pdbx_description
1 polymer ?
#
loop_
_entity_poly.entity_id
_entity_poly.type
_entity_poly.pdbx_seq_one_letter_code
_entity_poly.pdbx_strand_id
1 'polypeptide(L)'
;MLFVPPSIPFSEAQEDYTIPSWVKNNAGWWADGQIDDSSFLQAIKYLIENNIIVVPVTDSGTESSSGVPAWIKNNAGWWAEGQIDDSSFVLGIQWLISNGIIIVEEKLIRTDLDFRVAFIGDQGLDPNSIAVLNLIKDEGAQIVLHQGDFDYRDDPDAWDKMISNVLGDDFPYFATIGGHDILKWDEYQIKLYDRLKKILMSNV
;
A
#
# COMPACT_ATOMS: atom_id res chain seq x y z
N MET A 1 -22.49 25.21 7.17
CA MET A 1 -23.25 24.09 6.59
C MET A 1 -22.61 22.83 7.16
N LEU A 2 -23.35 22.01 7.92
CA LEU A 2 -22.84 20.75 8.46
C LEU A 2 -22.76 19.75 7.30
N PHE A 3 -21.59 19.15 7.04
CA PHE A 3 -21.51 17.98 6.16
C PHE A 3 -21.61 16.74 7.04
N VAL A 4 -22.75 16.05 6.95
CA VAL A 4 -22.92 14.71 7.53
C VAL A 4 -22.81 13.73 6.36
N PRO A 5 -21.79 12.87 6.31
CA PRO A 5 -21.69 11.87 5.25
C PRO A 5 -22.91 10.92 5.31
N PRO A 6 -23.34 10.37 4.16
CA PRO A 6 -24.39 9.36 4.11
C PRO A 6 -24.04 8.17 5.01
N SER A 7 -25.03 7.68 5.74
CA SER A 7 -24.93 6.65 6.78
C SER A 7 -24.27 5.38 6.27
N ILE A 8 -22.99 5.20 6.59
CA ILE A 8 -22.28 3.92 6.46
C ILE A 8 -22.80 2.99 7.56
N PRO A 9 -23.18 1.74 7.26
CA PRO A 9 -23.58 0.79 8.28
C PRO A 9 -22.42 0.56 9.26
N PHE A 10 -22.68 0.83 10.53
CA PHE A 10 -21.78 0.59 11.64
C PHE A 10 -21.44 -0.91 11.73
N SER A 11 -20.15 -1.25 11.68
CA SER A 11 -19.69 -2.61 11.97
C SER A 11 -19.50 -2.75 13.48
N GLU A 12 -20.24 -3.68 14.11
CA GLU A 12 -20.32 -3.93 15.56
C GLU A 12 -19.05 -4.57 16.18
N ALA A 13 -17.86 -4.02 15.93
CA ALA A 13 -16.62 -4.56 16.48
C ALA A 13 -15.58 -3.48 16.81
N GLN A 14 -15.99 -2.37 17.42
CA GLN A 14 -15.05 -1.43 18.02
C GLN A 14 -15.10 -1.62 19.54
N GLU A 15 -14.05 -2.23 20.10
CA GLU A 15 -13.82 -2.20 21.54
C GLU A 15 -13.82 -0.76 22.04
N ASP A 16 -14.16 -0.57 23.31
CA ASP A 16 -14.45 0.69 24.02
C ASP A 16 -13.20 1.62 24.11
N TYR A 17 -12.67 2.05 22.97
CA TYR A 17 -11.53 2.96 22.90
C TYR A 17 -12.03 4.39 23.05
N THR A 18 -11.62 5.03 24.15
CA THR A 18 -11.87 6.45 24.40
C THR A 18 -10.82 7.29 23.68
N ILE A 19 -11.26 8.30 22.92
CA ILE A 19 -10.33 9.22 22.28
C ILE A 19 -9.58 10.00 23.38
N PRO A 20 -8.23 10.00 23.39
CA PRO A 20 -7.49 10.75 24.39
C PRO A 20 -7.82 12.24 24.35
N SER A 21 -8.06 12.84 25.50
CA SER A 21 -8.46 14.25 25.62
C SER A 21 -7.45 15.23 25.01
N TRP A 22 -6.16 14.87 24.97
CA TRP A 22 -5.14 15.69 24.32
C TRP A 22 -5.36 15.83 22.81
N VAL A 23 -5.94 14.83 22.14
CA VAL A 23 -6.27 14.90 20.71
C VAL A 23 -7.40 15.90 20.49
N LYS A 24 -8.38 15.92 21.40
CA LYS A 24 -9.49 16.88 21.40
C LYS A 24 -9.02 18.31 21.65
N ASN A 25 -8.04 18.50 22.53
CA ASN A 25 -7.39 19.79 22.72
C ASN A 25 -6.65 20.26 21.46
N ASN A 26 -5.91 19.35 20.81
CA ASN A 26 -5.22 19.66 19.54
C ASN A 26 -6.21 20.07 18.44
N ALA A 27 -7.40 19.46 18.39
CA ALA A 27 -8.45 19.86 17.44
C ALA A 27 -8.92 21.31 17.65
N GLY A 28 -9.09 21.73 18.92
CA GLY A 28 -9.42 23.11 19.25
C GLY A 28 -8.30 24.07 18.86
N TRP A 29 -7.05 23.76 19.21
CA TRP A 29 -5.89 24.55 18.83
C TRP A 29 -5.72 24.66 17.31
N TRP A 30 -6.04 23.59 16.57
CA TRP A 30 -5.97 23.59 15.12
C TRP A 30 -7.07 24.44 14.48
N ALA A 31 -8.29 24.38 15.04
CA ALA A 31 -9.42 25.22 14.63
C ALA A 31 -9.15 26.71 14.84
N ASP A 32 -8.50 27.05 15.95
CA ASP A 32 -8.10 28.42 16.28
C ASP A 32 -6.85 28.90 15.52
N GLY A 33 -6.22 28.04 14.72
CA GLY A 33 -4.98 28.34 14.00
C GLY A 33 -3.73 28.46 14.89
N GLN A 34 -3.79 27.95 16.12
CA GLN A 34 -2.67 27.93 17.06
C GLN A 34 -1.64 26.83 16.72
N ILE A 35 -2.08 25.75 16.07
CA ILE A 35 -1.20 24.73 15.49
C ILE A 35 -1.48 24.56 13.99
N ASP A 36 -0.45 24.12 13.27
CA ASP A 36 -0.54 23.89 11.83
C ASP A 36 -1.20 22.54 11.49
N ASP A 37 -1.48 22.32 10.20
CA ASP A 37 -2.12 21.09 9.73
C ASP A 37 -1.25 19.88 10.05
N SER A 38 0.07 19.98 9.88
CA SER A 38 1.01 18.89 10.19
C SER A 38 0.91 18.45 11.65
N SER A 39 0.90 19.40 12.60
CA SER A 39 0.79 19.11 14.04
C SER A 39 -0.52 18.41 14.39
N PHE A 40 -1.62 18.79 13.77
CA PHE A 40 -2.90 18.13 13.97
C PHE A 40 -2.94 16.74 13.33
N LEU A 41 -2.39 16.59 12.13
CA LEU A 41 -2.31 15.30 11.45
C LEU A 41 -1.48 14.27 12.21
N GLN A 42 -0.43 14.68 12.96
CA GLN A 42 0.27 13.78 13.87
C GLN A 42 -0.63 13.22 14.99
N ALA A 43 -1.63 13.98 15.44
CA ALA A 43 -2.60 13.48 16.41
C ALA A 43 -3.54 12.44 15.77
N ILE A 44 -3.97 12.66 14.53
CA ILE A 44 -4.77 11.68 13.76
C ILE A 44 -3.94 10.41 13.49
N LYS A 45 -2.66 10.57 13.15
CA LYS A 45 -1.73 9.46 12.95
C LYS A 45 -1.66 8.56 14.19
N TYR A 46 -1.50 9.18 15.36
CA TYR A 46 -1.51 8.44 16.62
C TYR A 46 -2.79 7.61 16.80
N LEU A 47 -3.97 8.17 16.48
CA LEU A 47 -5.24 7.44 16.60
C LEU A 47 -5.30 6.23 15.66
N ILE A 48 -4.72 6.33 14.46
CA ILE A 48 -4.64 5.22 13.50
C ILE A 48 -3.66 4.15 13.99
N GLU A 49 -2.44 4.55 14.40
CA GLU A 49 -1.40 3.63 14.86
C GLU A 49 -1.82 2.83 16.10
N ASN A 50 -2.67 3.41 16.95
CA ASN A 50 -3.20 2.77 18.15
C ASN A 50 -4.55 2.07 17.91
N ASN A 51 -4.98 1.89 16.65
CA ASN A 51 -6.24 1.25 16.26
C ASN A 51 -7.50 1.88 16.87
N ILE A 52 -7.45 3.16 17.25
CA ILE A 52 -8.62 3.92 17.74
C ILE A 52 -9.48 4.37 16.54
N ILE A 53 -8.85 4.75 15.44
CA ILE A 53 -9.51 4.98 14.14
C ILE A 53 -9.11 3.88 13.18
N VAL A 54 -10.11 3.15 12.66
CA VAL A 54 -9.92 2.17 11.57
C VAL A 54 -10.42 2.80 10.27
N VAL A 55 -9.55 3.02 9.29
CA VAL A 55 -9.98 3.57 7.99
C VAL A 55 -10.40 2.41 7.08
N PRO A 56 -11.69 2.29 6.69
CA PRO A 56 -12.13 1.25 5.79
C PRO A 56 -11.52 1.43 4.39
N VAL A 57 -11.08 0.32 3.79
CA VAL A 57 -10.65 0.29 2.39
C VAL A 57 -11.85 0.65 1.53
N THR A 58 -11.72 1.72 0.75
CA THR A 58 -12.79 2.26 -0.10
C THR A 58 -12.21 2.60 -1.47
N ASP A 59 -12.91 2.16 -2.51
CA ASP A 59 -12.56 2.42 -3.90
C ASP A 59 -12.90 3.87 -4.24
N SER A 60 -11.92 4.61 -4.77
CA SER A 60 -12.02 5.94 -5.40
C SER A 60 -11.64 7.16 -4.55
N GLY A 61 -10.69 7.93 -5.11
CA GLY A 61 -10.37 9.30 -4.74
C GLY A 61 -9.08 9.77 -5.40
N THR A 62 -9.17 10.42 -6.56
CA THR A 62 -8.07 11.11 -7.26
C THR A 62 -7.29 12.02 -6.32
N GLU A 63 -5.96 11.95 -6.37
CA GLU A 63 -5.05 12.81 -5.59
C GLU A 63 -5.36 14.30 -5.85
N SER A 64 -5.94 14.98 -4.86
CA SER A 64 -5.97 16.44 -4.85
C SER A 64 -4.86 16.94 -3.93
N SER A 65 -3.73 17.31 -4.53
CA SER A 65 -2.61 17.95 -3.86
C SER A 65 -2.91 19.43 -3.58
N SER A 66 -3.37 19.78 -2.37
CA SER A 66 -3.07 21.08 -1.73
C SER A 66 -3.70 21.21 -0.33
N GLY A 67 -3.05 20.69 0.71
CA GLY A 67 -3.35 21.00 2.12
C GLY A 67 -4.73 20.56 2.63
N VAL A 68 -4.95 20.67 3.94
CA VAL A 68 -6.25 20.34 4.53
C VAL A 68 -7.23 21.48 4.23
N PRO A 69 -8.39 21.24 3.60
CA PRO A 69 -9.33 22.31 3.32
C PRO A 69 -9.77 23.04 4.60
N ALA A 70 -9.83 24.38 4.55
CA ALA A 70 -10.16 25.19 5.73
C ALA A 70 -11.52 24.84 6.38
N TRP A 71 -12.48 24.34 5.60
CA TRP A 71 -13.78 23.93 6.13
C TRP A 71 -13.70 22.71 7.08
N ILE A 72 -12.63 21.91 7.01
CA ILE A 72 -12.39 20.81 7.95
C ILE A 72 -12.09 21.33 9.36
N LYS A 73 -11.40 22.48 9.48
CA LYS A 73 -11.06 23.10 10.77
C LYS A 73 -12.30 23.42 11.60
N ASN A 74 -13.40 23.77 10.95
CA ASN A 74 -14.68 24.02 11.62
C ASN A 74 -15.21 22.75 12.32
N ASN A 75 -15.09 21.58 11.70
CA ASN A 75 -15.51 20.32 12.30
C ASN A 75 -14.65 19.97 13.52
N ALA A 76 -13.34 20.23 13.45
CA ALA A 76 -12.44 20.05 14.60
C ALA A 76 -12.79 20.99 15.76
N GLY A 77 -13.14 22.25 15.49
CA GLY A 77 -13.61 23.20 16.50
C GLY A 77 -14.92 22.76 17.14
N TRP A 78 -15.91 22.36 16.34
CA TRP A 78 -17.17 21.81 16.85
C TRP A 78 -16.96 20.56 17.70
N TRP A 79 -15.99 19.71 17.35
CA TRP A 79 -15.65 18.54 18.16
C TRP A 79 -15.05 18.97 19.50
N ALA A 80 -14.06 19.86 19.48
CA ALA A 80 -13.42 20.37 20.68
C ALA A 80 -14.40 21.03 21.66
N GLU A 81 -15.40 21.76 21.14
CA GLU A 81 -16.45 22.41 21.91
C GLU A 81 -17.58 21.47 22.35
N GLY A 82 -17.56 20.20 21.94
CA GLY A 82 -18.58 19.21 22.27
C GLY A 82 -19.90 19.37 21.49
N GLN A 83 -19.89 20.12 20.39
CA GLN A 83 -21.03 20.25 19.49
C GLN A 83 -21.20 19.04 18.57
N ILE A 84 -20.11 18.31 18.27
CA ILE A 84 -20.15 16.98 17.65
C ILE A 84 -19.51 15.95 18.57
N ASP A 85 -20.05 14.74 18.56
CA ASP A 85 -19.53 13.63 19.34
C ASP A 85 -18.30 12.98 18.69
N ASP A 86 -17.63 12.13 19.46
CA ASP A 86 -16.40 11.45 19.05
C ASP A 86 -16.62 10.56 17.83
N SER A 87 -17.75 9.86 17.75
CA SER A 87 -18.07 8.99 16.61
C SER A 87 -18.31 9.77 15.32
N SER A 88 -19.01 10.91 15.38
CA SER A 88 -19.24 11.79 14.24
C SER A 88 -17.94 12.40 13.73
N PHE A 89 -17.06 12.81 14.64
CA PHE A 89 -15.74 13.32 14.28
C PHE A 89 -14.87 12.22 13.63
N VAL A 90 -14.84 11.02 14.20
CA VAL A 90 -14.09 9.87 13.66
C VAL A 90 -14.60 9.48 12.27
N LEU A 91 -15.91 9.38 12.07
CA LEU A 91 -16.51 9.09 10.76
C LEU A 91 -16.13 10.15 9.71
N GLY A 92 -16.10 11.42 10.10
CA GLY A 92 -15.64 12.50 9.25
C GLY A 92 -14.19 12.33 8.82
N ILE A 93 -13.28 12.07 9.76
CA ILE A 93 -11.85 11.84 9.49
C ILE A 93 -11.65 10.60 8.59
N GLN A 94 -12.32 9.49 8.89
CA GLN A 94 -12.27 8.28 8.06
C GLN A 94 -12.68 8.59 6.62
N TRP A 95 -13.80 9.28 6.42
CA TRP A 95 -14.27 9.65 5.08
C TRP A 95 -13.29 10.56 4.34
N LEU A 96 -12.69 11.54 5.02
CA LEU A 96 -11.72 12.47 4.43
C LEU A 96 -10.44 11.76 3.98
N ILE A 97 -9.97 10.79 4.78
CA ILE A 97 -8.81 9.96 4.42
C ILE A 97 -9.18 9.02 3.26
N SER A 98 -10.36 8.38 3.33
CA SER A 98 -10.86 7.48 2.27
C SER A 98 -10.98 8.15 0.90
N ASN A 99 -11.34 9.44 0.86
CA ASN A 99 -11.48 10.20 -0.39
C ASN A 99 -10.20 10.94 -0.83
N GLY A 100 -9.07 10.74 -0.13
CA GLY A 100 -7.80 11.39 -0.47
C GLY A 100 -7.76 12.90 -0.22
N ILE A 101 -8.70 13.44 0.56
CA ILE A 101 -8.77 14.88 0.90
C ILE A 101 -7.76 15.22 2.01
N ILE A 102 -7.53 14.28 2.94
CA ILE A 102 -6.51 14.38 3.98
C ILE A 102 -5.54 13.21 3.84
N ILE A 103 -4.24 13.53 3.91
CA ILE A 103 -3.15 12.55 3.90
C ILE A 103 -2.42 12.69 5.24
N VAL A 104 -2.40 11.63 6.03
CA VAL A 104 -1.87 11.65 7.40
C VAL A 104 -0.38 11.27 7.46
N GLU A 105 0.21 10.71 6.39
CA GLU A 105 1.67 10.69 6.07
C GLU A 105 1.97 9.88 4.78
N GLU A 106 3.11 10.17 4.12
CA GLU A 106 3.70 9.43 2.97
C GLU A 106 4.21 8.02 3.35
N LYS A 107 3.39 7.13 3.91
CA LYS A 107 3.69 5.68 3.85
C LYS A 107 2.51 4.76 4.10
N LEU A 108 1.36 5.11 3.57
CA LEU A 108 0.64 4.13 2.79
C LEU A 108 0.92 4.50 1.34
N ILE A 109 2.08 4.10 0.81
CA ILE A 109 2.10 3.78 -0.63
C ILE A 109 1.09 2.65 -0.70
N ARG A 110 -0.17 2.99 -0.97
CA ARG A 110 -1.14 1.99 -1.36
C ARG A 110 -0.49 1.38 -2.60
N THR A 111 -0.12 0.10 -2.52
CA THR A 111 0.06 -0.67 -3.73
C THR A 111 -1.17 -0.40 -4.58
N ASP A 112 -0.98 -0.10 -5.87
CA ASP A 112 -2.11 0.05 -6.79
C ASP A 112 -3.14 -1.04 -6.50
N LEU A 113 -4.43 -0.71 -6.53
CA LEU A 113 -5.49 -1.65 -6.15
C LEU A 113 -5.43 -2.96 -6.96
N ASP A 114 -4.84 -2.90 -8.15
CA ASP A 114 -4.58 -4.03 -9.05
C ASP A 114 -3.12 -4.51 -9.04
N PHE A 115 -2.36 -4.23 -7.98
CA PHE A 115 -1.02 -4.75 -7.81
C PHE A 115 -1.08 -6.26 -7.53
N ARG A 116 -0.72 -7.03 -8.55
CA ARG A 116 -0.71 -8.48 -8.58
C ARG A 116 0.73 -8.98 -8.49
N VAL A 117 0.93 -9.87 -7.52
CA VAL A 117 2.17 -10.59 -7.32
C VAL A 117 1.94 -12.04 -7.68
N ALA A 118 2.70 -12.56 -8.63
CA ALA A 118 2.68 -13.97 -8.97
C ALA A 118 3.65 -14.74 -8.06
N PHE A 119 3.15 -15.81 -7.46
CA PHE A 119 3.96 -16.77 -6.72
C PHE A 119 4.03 -18.06 -7.53
N ILE A 120 5.25 -18.49 -7.85
CA ILE A 120 5.51 -19.75 -8.54
C ILE A 120 6.63 -20.50 -7.83
N GLY A 121 6.73 -21.80 -8.07
CA GLY A 121 7.83 -22.62 -7.58
C GLY A 121 8.41 -23.40 -8.75
N ASP A 122 8.82 -24.63 -8.47
CA ASP A 122 9.34 -25.62 -9.40
C ASP A 122 8.92 -25.43 -10.87
N GLN A 123 9.93 -25.15 -11.70
CA GLN A 123 9.79 -24.88 -13.11
C GLN A 123 10.90 -25.57 -13.92
N GLY A 124 10.68 -25.73 -15.23
CA GLY A 124 11.65 -26.27 -16.17
C GLY A 124 11.89 -25.35 -17.37
N LEU A 125 12.56 -25.89 -18.38
CA LEU A 125 12.77 -25.24 -19.68
C LEU A 125 11.90 -25.93 -20.74
N ASP A 126 10.59 -25.79 -20.59
CA ASP A 126 9.57 -26.46 -21.38
C ASP A 126 8.34 -25.57 -21.71
N PRO A 127 7.43 -26.02 -22.59
CA PRO A 127 6.25 -25.24 -22.94
C PRO A 127 5.27 -24.95 -21.80
N ASN A 128 5.22 -25.79 -20.76
CA ASN A 128 4.33 -25.56 -19.60
C ASN A 128 4.85 -24.39 -18.78
N SER A 129 6.17 -24.33 -18.62
CA SER A 129 6.87 -23.22 -17.96
C SER A 129 6.60 -21.89 -18.67
N ILE A 130 6.64 -21.89 -20.01
CA ILE A 130 6.25 -20.73 -20.82
C ILE A 130 4.76 -20.38 -20.66
N ALA A 131 3.87 -21.38 -20.56
CA ALA A 131 2.45 -21.13 -20.34
C ALA A 131 2.17 -20.45 -19.00
N VAL A 132 2.88 -20.81 -17.93
CA VAL A 132 2.80 -20.13 -16.62
C VAL A 132 3.25 -18.67 -16.75
N LEU A 133 4.38 -18.40 -17.41
CA LEU A 133 4.85 -17.03 -17.62
C LEU A 133 3.87 -16.19 -18.47
N ASN A 134 3.23 -16.79 -19.49
CA ASN A 134 2.18 -16.10 -20.25
C ASN A 134 0.95 -15.82 -19.39
N LEU A 135 0.54 -16.75 -18.51
CA LEU A 135 -0.56 -16.49 -17.58
C LEU A 135 -0.23 -15.30 -16.65
N ILE A 136 0.99 -15.24 -16.12
CA ILE A 136 1.45 -14.12 -15.28
C ILE A 136 1.35 -12.80 -16.04
N LYS A 137 1.76 -12.80 -17.30
CA LYS A 137 1.67 -11.64 -18.20
C LYS A 137 0.22 -11.23 -18.46
N ASP A 138 -0.63 -12.19 -18.78
CA ASP A 138 -2.04 -11.97 -19.15
C ASP A 138 -2.86 -11.50 -17.93
N GLU A 139 -2.52 -11.99 -16.74
CA GLU A 139 -3.07 -11.51 -15.47
C GLU A 139 -2.48 -10.16 -15.05
N GLY A 140 -1.55 -9.57 -15.82
CA GLY A 140 -1.01 -8.25 -15.53
C GLY A 140 -0.25 -8.16 -14.20
N ALA A 141 0.39 -9.24 -13.76
CA ALA A 141 1.23 -9.22 -12.57
C ALA A 141 2.41 -8.27 -12.76
N GLN A 142 2.75 -7.51 -11.72
CA GLN A 142 3.85 -6.54 -11.73
C GLN A 142 5.12 -7.12 -11.09
N ILE A 143 5.01 -8.21 -10.31
CA ILE A 143 6.13 -8.89 -9.67
C ILE A 143 5.95 -10.41 -9.74
N VAL A 144 7.05 -11.13 -9.92
CA VAL A 144 7.15 -12.57 -9.66
C VAL A 144 8.02 -12.87 -8.45
N LEU A 145 7.56 -13.78 -7.59
CA LEU A 145 8.31 -14.44 -6.52
C LEU A 145 8.44 -15.94 -6.86
N HIS A 146 9.63 -16.38 -7.26
CA HIS A 146 9.93 -17.76 -7.69
C HIS A 146 10.62 -18.57 -6.57
N GLN A 147 9.94 -19.60 -6.07
CA GLN A 147 10.30 -20.38 -4.89
C GLN A 147 11.21 -21.58 -5.20
N GLY A 148 12.31 -21.34 -5.91
CA GLY A 148 13.34 -22.34 -6.19
C GLY A 148 13.01 -23.31 -7.31
N ASP A 149 13.99 -24.15 -7.63
CA ASP A 149 13.95 -25.17 -8.68
C ASP A 149 13.65 -24.54 -10.05
N PHE A 150 14.58 -23.70 -10.49
CA PHE A 150 14.46 -22.79 -11.62
C PHE A 150 14.46 -23.52 -12.97
N ASP A 151 15.31 -24.52 -13.08
CA ASP A 151 15.32 -25.50 -14.14
C ASP A 151 16.06 -26.78 -13.70
N TYR A 152 16.01 -27.79 -14.57
CA TYR A 152 16.62 -29.12 -14.35
C TYR A 152 17.79 -29.40 -15.30
N ARG A 153 18.32 -28.37 -15.97
CA ARG A 153 19.40 -28.49 -16.96
C ARG A 153 20.66 -27.75 -16.56
N ASP A 154 20.67 -27.08 -15.41
CA ASP A 154 21.80 -26.28 -14.94
C ASP A 154 22.16 -25.18 -15.95
N ASP A 155 21.14 -24.54 -16.56
CA ASP A 155 21.30 -23.53 -17.63
C ASP A 155 20.70 -22.16 -17.24
N PRO A 156 21.45 -21.37 -16.44
CA PRO A 156 21.04 -20.03 -16.02
C PRO A 156 20.76 -19.06 -17.17
N ASP A 157 21.48 -19.18 -18.29
CA ASP A 157 21.28 -18.32 -19.46
C ASP A 157 19.95 -18.62 -20.14
N ALA A 158 19.61 -19.90 -20.32
CA ALA A 158 18.33 -20.30 -20.91
C ALA A 158 17.15 -19.96 -20.00
N TRP A 159 17.29 -20.16 -18.69
CA TRP A 159 16.29 -19.77 -17.70
C TRP A 159 16.00 -18.27 -17.73
N ASP A 160 17.04 -17.44 -17.64
CA ASP A 160 16.90 -15.99 -17.67
C ASP A 160 16.30 -15.50 -18.99
N LYS A 161 16.75 -16.07 -20.11
CA LYS A 161 16.24 -15.74 -21.45
C LYS A 161 14.77 -16.12 -21.63
N MET A 162 14.33 -17.25 -21.10
CA MET A 162 12.92 -17.65 -21.15
C MET A 162 12.03 -16.61 -20.46
N ILE A 163 12.43 -16.15 -19.28
CA ILE A 163 11.73 -15.10 -18.53
C ILE A 163 11.73 -13.79 -19.33
N SER A 164 12.91 -13.32 -19.79
CA SER A 164 13.02 -12.05 -20.52
C SER A 164 12.21 -12.04 -21.83
N ASN A 165 12.13 -13.18 -22.52
CA ASN A 165 11.34 -13.29 -23.76
C ASN A 165 9.82 -13.16 -23.53
N VAL A 166 9.32 -13.57 -22.36
CA VAL A 166 7.87 -13.55 -22.07
C VAL A 166 7.47 -12.27 -21.32
N LEU A 167 8.12 -12.00 -20.20
CA LEU A 167 7.76 -10.94 -19.27
C LEU A 167 8.50 -9.62 -19.52
N GLY A 168 9.66 -9.67 -20.20
CA GLY A 168 10.55 -8.53 -20.39
C GLY A 168 11.82 -8.63 -19.56
N ASP A 169 12.87 -7.95 -20.03
CA ASP A 169 14.21 -8.03 -19.45
C ASP A 169 14.37 -7.19 -18.16
N ASP A 170 13.48 -6.22 -17.98
CA ASP A 170 13.36 -5.31 -16.85
C ASP A 170 12.20 -5.69 -15.89
N PHE A 171 11.49 -6.78 -16.17
CA PHE A 171 10.37 -7.22 -15.34
C PHE A 171 10.85 -7.60 -13.92
N PRO A 172 10.21 -7.09 -12.85
CA PRO A 172 10.54 -7.44 -11.47
C PRO A 172 10.39 -8.93 -11.15
N TYR A 173 11.51 -9.62 -11.03
CA TYR A 173 11.57 -11.06 -10.80
C TYR A 173 12.53 -11.36 -9.65
N PHE A 174 11.99 -11.87 -8.55
CA PHE A 174 12.75 -12.26 -7.37
C PHE A 174 12.63 -13.75 -7.17
N ALA A 175 13.67 -14.36 -6.64
CA ALA A 175 13.67 -15.79 -6.42
C ALA A 175 14.43 -16.17 -5.15
N THR A 176 14.04 -17.31 -4.59
CA THR A 176 14.77 -18.00 -3.52
C THR A 176 15.38 -19.28 -4.07
N ILE A 177 16.50 -19.71 -3.52
CA ILE A 177 17.17 -20.96 -3.92
C ILE A 177 16.33 -22.19 -3.58
N GLY A 178 16.24 -23.13 -4.53
CA GLY A 178 15.70 -24.49 -4.39
C GLY A 178 16.79 -25.56 -4.46
N GLY A 179 16.38 -26.83 -4.37
CA GLY A 179 17.31 -27.96 -4.33
C GLY A 179 18.03 -28.18 -5.67
N HIS A 180 17.36 -27.91 -6.78
CA HIS A 180 17.91 -28.08 -8.14
C HIS A 180 18.82 -26.93 -8.57
N ASP A 181 18.83 -25.80 -7.85
CA ASP A 181 19.61 -24.62 -8.24
C ASP A 181 21.05 -24.65 -7.71
N ILE A 182 21.34 -25.54 -6.74
CA ILE A 182 22.58 -25.52 -5.94
C ILE A 182 23.84 -25.60 -6.79
N LEU A 183 23.84 -26.42 -7.86
CA LEU A 183 25.03 -26.63 -8.69
C LEU A 183 25.47 -25.37 -9.44
N LYS A 184 24.50 -24.50 -9.78
CA LYS A 184 24.69 -23.30 -10.60
C LYS A 184 24.26 -22.03 -9.88
N TRP A 185 24.10 -22.09 -8.56
CA TRP A 185 23.54 -20.99 -7.78
C TRP A 185 24.29 -19.68 -7.97
N ASP A 186 25.63 -19.70 -8.01
CA ASP A 186 26.43 -18.49 -8.23
C ASP A 186 26.08 -17.80 -9.56
N GLU A 187 25.78 -18.56 -10.61
CA GLU A 187 25.40 -18.05 -11.92
C GLU A 187 23.95 -17.53 -11.92
N TYR A 188 22.99 -18.25 -11.32
CA TYR A 188 21.62 -17.77 -11.15
C TYR A 188 21.55 -16.49 -10.30
N GLN A 189 22.36 -16.42 -9.25
CA GLN A 189 22.44 -15.25 -8.38
C GLN A 189 22.93 -14.02 -9.16
N ILE A 190 23.87 -14.19 -10.09
CA ILE A 190 24.29 -13.10 -10.99
C ILE A 190 23.12 -12.63 -11.85
N LYS A 191 22.33 -13.55 -12.44
CA LYS A 191 21.13 -13.18 -13.23
C LYS A 191 20.12 -12.38 -12.42
N LEU A 192 19.79 -12.86 -11.21
CA LEU A 192 18.87 -12.18 -10.30
C LEU A 192 19.38 -10.80 -9.88
N TYR A 193 20.69 -10.67 -9.61
CA TYR A 193 21.31 -9.41 -9.26
C TYR A 193 21.31 -8.40 -10.42
N ASP A 194 21.57 -8.87 -11.63
CA ASP A 194 21.53 -8.04 -12.84
C ASP A 194 20.10 -7.57 -13.15
N ARG A 195 19.08 -8.42 -12.96
CA ARG A 195 17.66 -8.01 -13.04
C ARG A 195 17.35 -6.91 -12.01
N LEU A 196 17.75 -7.10 -10.75
CA LEU A 196 17.52 -6.12 -9.69
C LEU A 196 18.14 -4.74 -10.03
N LYS A 197 19.35 -4.72 -10.56
CA LYS A 197 20.00 -3.47 -10.97
C LYS A 197 19.21 -2.71 -12.03
N LYS A 198 18.64 -3.41 -13.02
CA LYS A 198 17.85 -2.77 -14.09
C LYS A 198 16.65 -2.02 -13.52
N ILE A 199 15.94 -2.63 -12.56
CA ILE A 199 14.79 -2.02 -11.86
C ILE A 199 15.21 -0.77 -11.08
N LEU A 200 16.38 -0.79 -10.44
CA LEU A 200 16.88 0.35 -9.67
C LEU A 200 17.34 1.51 -10.57
N MET A 201 17.81 1.21 -11.79
CA MET A 201 18.27 2.20 -12.76
C MET A 201 17.15 2.79 -13.62
N SER A 202 16.00 2.11 -13.75
CA SER A 202 14.83 2.64 -14.48
C SER A 202 14.05 3.71 -13.72
N ASN A 203 14.34 3.90 -12.43
CA ASN A 203 13.65 4.85 -11.54
C ASN A 203 14.46 6.15 -11.28
N VAL A 204 15.47 6.45 -12.12
CA VAL A 204 16.31 7.66 -12.07
C VAL A 204 16.17 8.46 -13.35
#